data_AF-A0A101MIR1-F1
#
_entry.id   AF-A0A101MIR1-F1
#
_cell.length_a   1.000
_cell.length_b   1.000
_cell.length_c   1.000
_cell.angle_alpha   90.00
_cell.angle_beta   90.00
_cell.angle_gamma   90.00
#
_symmetry.space_group_name_H-M   'P 1'
#
loop_
_entity.id
_entity.type
_entity.pdbx_description
1 polymer ?
#
loop_
_entity_poly.entity_id
_entity_poly.type
_entity_poly.pdbx_seq_one_letter_code
_entity_poly.pdbx_strand_id
1 'polypeptide(L)'
;MNCAHKINSQIDIPAVARHFGIKNNAAQMRFKRMKKKLDEMEASAKSDEETHASKTKDDDHQVQTKELTYEANTEDEDDAMSD
;
A
#
# COMPACT_ATOMS: atom_id res chain seq x y z
N MET A 1 13.65 1.61 -27.73
CA MET A 1 13.94 0.27 -27.17
C MET A 1 13.26 0.21 -25.81
N ASN A 2 12.04 -0.31 -25.72
CA ASN A 2 11.29 -0.36 -24.46
C ASN A 2 11.45 -1.75 -23.83
N CYS A 3 12.41 -1.86 -22.91
CA CYS A 3 12.67 -3.08 -22.16
C CYS A 3 11.79 -3.13 -20.90
N ALA A 4 10.47 -3.29 -21.07
CA ALA A 4 9.58 -3.61 -19.95
C ALA A 4 9.72 -5.11 -19.61
N HIS A 5 10.86 -5.50 -19.04
CA HIS A 5 11.01 -6.84 -18.49
C HIS A 5 10.17 -6.93 -17.22
N LYS A 6 9.09 -7.72 -17.27
CA LYS A 6 8.29 -8.05 -16.09
C LYS A 6 9.19 -8.78 -15.10
N ILE A 7 9.69 -8.07 -14.11
CA ILE A 7 10.59 -8.62 -13.09
C ILE A 7 9.73 -9.52 -12.20
N ASN A 8 9.85 -10.84 -12.38
CA ASN A 8 9.14 -11.81 -11.58
C ASN A 8 9.91 -12.08 -10.28
N SER A 9 10.01 -11.06 -9.43
CA SER A 9 10.69 -11.17 -8.13
C SER A 9 9.76 -11.86 -7.12
N GLN A 10 10.03 -13.12 -6.80
CA GLN A 10 9.41 -13.77 -5.64
C GLN A 10 9.98 -13.16 -4.36
N ILE A 11 9.10 -12.79 -3.42
CA ILE A 11 9.49 -12.25 -2.12
C ILE A 11 9.51 -13.39 -1.09
N ASP A 12 10.65 -13.56 -0.41
CA ASP A 12 10.79 -14.45 0.75
C ASP A 12 10.18 -13.78 1.99
N ILE A 13 8.91 -14.09 2.26
CA ILE A 13 8.17 -13.51 3.39
C ILE A 13 8.82 -13.85 4.75
N PRO A 14 9.28 -15.08 5.03
CA PRO A 14 10.06 -15.37 6.24
C PRO A 14 11.30 -14.50 6.44
N ALA A 15 12.07 -14.25 5.38
CA ALA A 15 13.24 -13.38 5.48
C ALA A 15 12.85 -11.93 5.82
N VAL A 16 11.79 -11.42 5.19
CA VAL A 16 11.22 -10.10 5.48
C VAL A 16 10.75 -10.03 6.94
N ALA A 17 10.04 -11.04 7.42
CA ALA A 17 9.56 -11.09 8.81
C ALA A 17 10.72 -11.02 9.81
N ARG A 18 11.80 -11.78 9.58
CA ARG A 18 13.01 -11.74 10.42
C ARG A 18 13.70 -10.37 10.35
N HIS A 19 13.85 -9.81 9.15
CA HIS A 19 14.54 -8.53 8.95
C HIS A 19 13.85 -7.37 9.70
N PHE A 20 12.52 -7.33 9.68
CA PHE A 20 11.75 -6.28 10.34
C PHE A 20 11.32 -6.62 11.77
N GLY A 21 11.70 -7.80 12.30
CA GLY A 21 11.30 -8.23 13.65
C GLY A 21 9.79 -8.39 13.82
N ILE A 22 9.06 -8.77 12.77
CA ILE A 22 7.59 -8.92 12.81
C ILE A 22 7.17 -10.38 12.66
N LYS A 23 5.93 -10.69 13.06
CA LYS A 23 5.33 -12.02 12.84
C LYS A 23 5.18 -12.30 11.34
N ASN A 24 5.40 -13.57 10.94
CA ASN A 24 5.20 -14.02 9.55
C ASN A 24 3.82 -13.65 8.99
N ASN A 25 2.76 -13.81 9.79
CA ASN A 25 1.40 -13.45 9.38
C ASN A 25 1.28 -11.93 9.10
N ALA A 26 1.91 -11.09 9.94
CA ALA A 26 1.93 -9.65 9.71
C ALA A 26 2.66 -9.29 8.40
N ALA A 27 3.78 -9.95 8.09
CA ALA A 27 4.50 -9.76 6.83
C ALA A 27 3.64 -10.19 5.62
N GLN A 28 2.93 -11.32 5.71
CA GLN A 28 2.02 -11.77 4.65
C GLN A 28 0.87 -10.79 4.40
N MET A 29 0.23 -10.31 5.47
CA MET A 29 -0.89 -9.35 5.37
C MET A 29 -0.43 -8.03 4.74
N ARG A 30 0.73 -7.52 5.16
CA ARG A 30 1.34 -6.32 4.58
C ARG A 30 1.66 -6.52 3.09
N PHE A 31 2.27 -7.64 2.72
CA PHE A 31 2.55 -7.96 1.32
C PHE A 31 1.29 -7.99 0.46
N LYS A 32 0.24 -8.70 0.90
CA LYS A 32 -1.05 -8.75 0.18
C LYS A 32 -1.66 -7.37 -0.01
N ARG A 33 -1.62 -6.52 1.02
CA ARG A 33 -2.14 -5.15 0.96
C ARG A 33 -1.38 -4.29 -0.04
N MET A 34 -0.05 -4.36 -0.04
CA MET A 34 0.78 -3.62 -1.00
C MET A 34 0.54 -4.12 -2.43
N LYS A 35 0.52 -5.43 -2.64
CA LYS A 35 0.26 -6.03 -3.95
C LYS A 35 -1.08 -5.57 -4.52
N LYS A 36 -2.15 -5.62 -3.72
CA LYS A 36 -3.47 -5.13 -4.13
C LYS A 36 -3.45 -3.67 -4.59
N LYS A 37 -2.78 -2.78 -3.84
CA LYS A 37 -2.66 -1.37 -4.23
C LYS A 37 -1.86 -1.18 -5.52
N LEU A 38 -0.79 -1.95 -5.71
CA LEU A 38 -0.02 -1.92 -6.96
C LEU A 38 -0.87 -2.38 -8.14
N ASP A 39 -1.61 -3.47 -7.97
CA ASP A 39 -2.52 -3.99 -9.00
C ASP A 39 -3.60 -2.95 -9.36
N GLU A 40 -4.17 -2.25 -8.36
CA GLU A 40 -5.14 -1.16 -8.57
C GLU A 40 -4.53 0.03 -9.34
N MET A 41 -3.31 0.46 -8.99
CA MET A 41 -2.62 1.55 -9.69
C MET A 41 -2.24 1.15 -11.12
N GLU A 42 -1.80 -0.09 -11.35
CA GLU A 42 -1.54 -0.60 -12.70
C GLU A 42 -2.81 -0.67 -13.55
N ALA A 43 -3.95 -1.02 -12.94
CA ALA A 43 -5.24 -1.03 -13.63
C ALA A 43 -5.68 0.40 -14.02
N SER A 44 -5.54 1.35 -13.09
CA SER A 44 -5.86 2.76 -13.34
C SER A 44 -4.97 3.40 -14.42
N ALA A 45 -3.68 3.06 -14.44
CA ALA A 45 -2.76 3.59 -15.45
C ALA A 45 -3.11 3.11 -16.87
N LYS A 46 -3.57 1.85 -17.00
CA LYS A 46 -3.96 1.28 -18.30
C LYS A 46 -5.30 1.81 -18.82
N SER A 47 -6.21 2.24 -17.94
CA SER A 47 -7.48 2.85 -18.36
C SER A 47 -7.33 4.28 -18.90
N ASP A 48 -6.30 5.01 -18.48
CA ASP A 48 -6.03 6.36 -19.01
C ASP A 48 -5.39 6.32 -20.41
N GLU A 49 -4.65 5.26 -20.76
CA GLU A 49 -4.04 5.11 -22.08
C GLU A 49 -5.05 4.91 -23.24
N GLU A 50 -6.27 4.43 -22.97
CA GLU A 50 -7.34 4.35 -23.98
C GLU A 50 -8.21 5.63 -24.10
N THR A 51 -8.09 6.60 -23.20
CA THR A 51 -9.01 7.75 -23.13
C THR A 51 -8.38 9.11 -23.45
N HIS A 52 -7.11 9.16 -23.86
CA HIS A 52 -6.46 10.39 -24.35
C HIS A 52 -6.82 10.79 -25.80
N ALA A 53 -8.00 10.39 -26.28
CA ALA A 53 -8.66 11.07 -27.39
C ALA A 53 -9.90 11.79 -26.85
N SER A 54 -9.84 13.13 -26.84
CA SER A 54 -10.95 14.09 -26.58
C SER A 54 -11.51 14.12 -25.14
N LYS A 55 -11.58 15.23 -24.39
CA LYS A 55 -11.74 16.66 -24.71
C LYS A 55 -11.41 17.50 -23.48
N THR A 56 -10.93 18.71 -23.74
CA THR A 56 -10.86 19.87 -22.84
C THR A 56 -12.19 20.21 -22.14
N LYS A 57 -12.13 20.55 -20.85
CA LYS A 57 -12.79 21.64 -20.07
C LYS A 57 -12.89 21.20 -18.60
N ASP A 58 -12.09 21.78 -17.71
CA ASP A 58 -12.44 22.96 -16.88
C ASP A 58 -13.59 22.63 -15.92
N ASP A 59 -13.29 22.29 -14.65
CA ASP A 59 -13.66 23.12 -13.50
C ASP A 59 -13.27 22.46 -12.16
N ASP A 60 -12.79 23.35 -11.29
CA ASP A 60 -12.68 23.37 -9.84
C ASP A 60 -11.82 22.40 -9.03
N HIS A 61 -10.92 23.03 -8.27
CA HIS A 61 -10.06 22.45 -7.27
C HIS A 61 -10.87 21.99 -6.06
N GLN A 62 -10.68 20.74 -5.64
CA GLN A 62 -10.87 20.41 -4.23
C GLN A 62 -9.73 19.52 -3.71
N VAL A 63 -8.62 20.19 -3.39
CA VAL A 63 -7.62 19.64 -2.47
C VAL A 63 -8.22 19.68 -1.07
N GLN A 64 -8.84 18.58 -0.62
CA GLN A 64 -9.01 18.34 0.81
C GLN A 64 -7.86 17.46 1.31
N THR A 65 -6.70 18.07 1.49
CA THR A 65 -5.69 17.59 2.43
C THR A 65 -6.22 17.82 3.83
N LYS A 66 -6.77 16.77 4.45
CA LYS A 66 -6.99 16.71 5.89
C LYS A 66 -6.32 15.43 6.37
N GLU A 67 -5.04 15.62 6.68
CA GLU A 67 -4.28 14.97 7.75
C GLU A 67 -5.07 13.88 8.49
N LEU A 68 -4.79 12.61 8.18
CA LEU A 68 -5.25 11.50 9.01
C LEU A 68 -4.24 11.38 10.16
N THR A 69 -4.52 12.09 11.25
CA THR A 69 -3.85 11.92 12.53
C THR A 69 -3.94 10.44 12.90
N TYR A 70 -2.81 9.75 12.90
CA TYR A 70 -2.71 8.40 13.44
C TYR A 70 -2.83 8.52 14.97
N GLU A 71 -4.06 8.49 15.48
CA GLU A 71 -4.26 8.23 16.89
C GLU A 71 -3.87 6.77 17.14
N ALA A 72 -2.69 6.62 17.75
CA ALA A 72 -2.22 5.39 18.34
C ALA A 72 -3.16 5.02 19.49
N ASN A 73 -4.27 4.35 19.16
CA ASN A 73 -5.05 3.62 20.15
C ASN A 73 -4.31 2.32 20.45
N THR A 74 -3.47 2.36 21.47
CA THR A 74 -3.08 1.17 22.24
C THR A 74 -3.45 1.43 23.70
N GLU A 75 -4.75 1.36 23.98
CA GLU A 75 -5.25 0.97 25.29
C GLU A 75 -5.15 -0.56 25.34
N ASP A 76 -4.30 -1.12 26.20
CA ASP A 76 -4.67 -2.21 27.12
C ASP A 76 -3.48 -2.61 28.02
N GLU A 77 -3.62 -2.25 29.30
CA GLU A 77 -3.33 -3.07 30.48
C GLU A 77 -1.84 -3.38 30.79
N ASP A 78 -1.15 -2.38 31.32
CA ASP A 78 0.07 -2.57 32.10
C ASP A 78 -0.26 -3.25 33.45
N ASP A 79 -0.03 -4.55 33.47
CA ASP A 79 0.67 -5.32 34.51
C ASP A 79 0.16 -5.22 35.98
N ALA A 80 -0.66 -6.20 36.34
CA ALA A 80 -0.96 -6.55 37.72
C ALA A 80 0.30 -7.07 38.43
N MET A 81 0.96 -6.21 39.22
CA MET A 81 1.96 -6.64 40.20
C MET A 81 1.28 -7.51 41.26
N SER A 82 1.43 -8.83 41.15
CA SER A 82 1.11 -9.78 42.22
C SER A 82 2.31 -9.94 43.16
N ASP A 83 2.00 -9.73 44.45
CA ASP A 83 2.72 -9.99 45.73
C ASP A 83 4.10 -9.35 45.98
#